data_AF-A0A2K9J292-F1
#
_entry.id   AF-A0A2K9J292-F1
#
_cell.length_a   1.000
_cell.length_b   1.000
_cell.length_c   1.000
_cell.angle_alpha   90.00
_cell.angle_beta   90.00
_cell.angle_gamma   90.00
#
_symmetry.space_group_name_H-M   'P 1'
#
loop_
_entity.id
_entity.type
_entity.pdbx_description
1 polymer ?
#
loop_
_entity_poly.entity_id
_entity_poly.type
_entity_poly.pdbx_seq_one_letter_code
_entity_poly.pdbx_strand_id
1 'polypeptide(L)'
;MKIDVIGDVHGCFEELEQLFSKLGYKKEQIIYIHPQQRVPVFVGDITDRGPHSLNVITLVYHMVITHKKARYVPGNHCNKLYRYFLGNKVQLRHGLETTVAEYKRCSKEEQAIIRQRFMTLYEQAPLYLQIPECNAIIAHAGIKESYVGRANKKVTSFVLYGDTTGEFHADGRPVRRDWAAYYQGDKWIIYGHTPVLQPRFLNKTVNIDTGCVFGNQLTAFSLPEEKITAVSSKQPFVKEKFATYEAH
;
A
#
# COMPACT_ATOMS: atom_id res chain seq x y z
N MET A 1 3.26 14.26 -16.15
CA MET A 1 2.45 14.08 -14.92
C MET A 1 3.38 14.08 -13.72
N LYS A 2 2.94 14.53 -12.53
CA LYS A 2 3.72 14.45 -11.28
C LYS A 2 2.97 13.59 -10.28
N ILE A 3 3.65 12.64 -9.64
CA ILE A 3 3.02 11.70 -8.72
C ILE A 3 3.81 11.59 -7.42
N ASP A 4 3.10 11.26 -6.34
CA ASP A 4 3.70 10.88 -5.06
C ASP A 4 3.16 9.51 -4.68
N VAL A 5 4.00 8.48 -4.83
CA VAL A 5 3.62 7.11 -4.53
C VAL A 5 3.82 6.87 -3.04
N ILE A 6 2.75 6.50 -2.33
CA ILE A 6 2.69 6.37 -0.87
C ILE A 6 2.73 4.89 -0.50
N GLY A 7 3.65 4.53 0.41
CA GLY A 7 3.81 3.18 0.94
C GLY A 7 2.64 2.70 1.81
N ASP A 8 2.81 1.53 2.42
CA ASP A 8 1.81 0.84 3.22
C ASP A 8 1.39 1.69 4.44
N VAL A 9 0.13 2.12 4.45
CA VAL A 9 -0.41 3.03 5.47
C VAL A 9 -0.86 2.27 6.71
N HIS A 10 -1.48 1.10 6.55
CA HIS A 10 -1.91 0.24 7.67
C HIS A 10 -2.67 0.97 8.78
N GLY A 11 -3.63 1.83 8.45
CA GLY A 11 -4.41 2.57 9.45
C GLY A 11 -3.65 3.66 10.21
N CYS A 12 -2.40 4.00 9.84
CA CYS A 12 -1.64 5.13 10.37
C CYS A 12 -2.11 6.46 9.76
N PHE A 13 -3.36 6.84 10.09
CA PHE A 13 -4.03 8.00 9.49
C PHE A 13 -3.33 9.32 9.81
N GLU A 14 -2.85 9.51 11.05
CA GLU A 14 -2.17 10.74 11.46
C GLU A 14 -0.83 10.94 10.73
N GLU A 15 -0.08 9.85 10.51
CA GLU A 15 1.14 9.85 9.71
C GLU A 15 0.83 10.14 8.24
N LEU A 16 -0.28 9.62 7.71
CA LEU A 16 -0.72 9.95 6.36
C LEU A 16 -1.05 11.45 6.20
N GLU A 17 -1.76 12.05 7.16
CA GLU A 17 -2.03 13.50 7.15
C GLU A 17 -0.73 14.33 7.25
N GLN A 18 0.21 13.92 8.10
CA GLN A 18 1.53 14.55 8.20
C GLN A 18 2.34 14.42 6.91
N LEU A 19 2.30 13.27 6.25
CA LEU A 19 2.99 13.03 4.99
C LEU A 19 2.41 13.93 3.89
N PHE A 20 1.09 14.05 3.80
CA PHE A 20 0.43 14.97 2.87
C PHE A 20 0.86 16.42 3.10
N SER A 21 0.87 16.88 4.36
CA SER A 21 1.35 18.22 4.73
C SER A 21 2.81 18.42 4.30
N LYS A 22 3.69 17.46 4.60
CA LYS A 22 5.12 17.52 4.25
C LYS A 22 5.37 17.51 2.73
N LEU A 23 4.52 16.83 1.96
CA LEU A 23 4.52 16.82 0.50
C LEU A 23 3.90 18.09 -0.11
N GLY A 24 3.31 18.98 0.69
CA GLY A 24 2.71 20.23 0.22
C GLY A 24 1.25 20.11 -0.25
N TYR A 25 0.58 19.01 0.07
CA TYR A 25 -0.86 18.88 -0.15
C TYR A 25 -1.63 19.72 0.87
N LYS A 26 -2.74 20.30 0.42
CA LYS A 26 -3.67 21.05 1.25
C LYS A 26 -4.95 20.25 1.45
N LYS A 27 -5.48 20.28 2.67
CA LYS A 27 -6.78 19.68 2.98
C LYS A 27 -7.87 20.59 2.41
N GLU A 28 -8.67 20.06 1.51
CA GLU A 28 -9.86 20.70 0.96
C GLU A 28 -11.06 19.82 1.30
N GLN A 29 -11.91 20.30 2.22
CA GLN A 29 -13.01 19.53 2.80
C GLN A 29 -12.52 18.21 3.44
N ILE A 30 -12.76 17.07 2.77
CA ILE A 30 -12.46 15.72 3.25
C ILE A 30 -11.32 15.04 2.47
N ILE A 31 -10.68 15.75 1.53
CA ILE A 31 -9.59 15.22 0.70
C ILE A 31 -8.34 16.10 0.75
N TYR A 32 -7.23 15.59 0.22
CA TYR A 32 -5.97 16.32 0.06
C TYR A 32 -5.70 16.62 -1.41
N ILE A 33 -5.43 17.88 -1.75
CA ILE A 33 -5.13 18.32 -3.12
C ILE A 33 -3.80 19.08 -3.12
N HIS A 34 -2.95 18.80 -4.10
CA HIS A 34 -1.70 19.55 -4.26
C HIS A 34 -1.91 20.74 -5.21
N PRO A 35 -1.46 21.96 -4.86
CA PRO A 35 -1.56 23.15 -5.73
C PRO A 35 -0.88 23.01 -7.11
N GLN A 36 0.09 22.12 -7.25
CA GLN A 36 0.81 21.83 -8.48
C GLN A 36 0.22 20.60 -9.21
N GLN A 37 -0.99 20.18 -8.82
CA GLN A 37 -1.71 19.05 -9.41
C GLN A 37 -0.93 17.73 -9.39
N ARG A 38 -0.10 17.53 -8.35
CA ARG A 38 0.50 16.22 -8.07
C ARG A 38 -0.59 15.22 -7.70
N VAL A 39 -0.44 13.97 -8.13
CA VAL A 39 -1.40 12.89 -7.88
C VAL A 39 -0.80 11.90 -6.90
N PRO A 40 -1.40 11.70 -5.72
CA PRO A 40 -0.98 10.67 -4.79
C PRO A 40 -1.44 9.29 -5.30
N VAL A 41 -0.55 8.31 -5.18
CA VAL A 41 -0.78 6.92 -5.62
C VAL A 41 -0.50 5.97 -4.46
N PHE A 42 -1.51 5.29 -3.96
CA PHE A 42 -1.36 4.34 -2.85
C PHE A 42 -0.95 2.95 -3.37
N VAL A 43 0.10 2.35 -2.79
CA VAL A 43 0.57 1.00 -3.17
C VAL A 43 -0.23 -0.15 -2.56
N GLY A 44 -1.29 0.15 -1.80
CA GLY A 44 -2.13 -0.83 -1.15
C GLY A 44 -2.00 -0.80 0.37
N ASP A 45 -2.50 -1.85 1.01
CA ASP A 45 -2.40 -2.09 2.45
C ASP A 45 -2.68 -0.86 3.31
N ILE A 46 -3.83 -0.25 3.03
CA ILE A 46 -4.32 0.95 3.71
C ILE A 46 -4.99 0.67 5.06
N THR A 47 -5.33 -0.60 5.34
CA THR A 47 -6.01 -1.08 6.56
C THR A 47 -5.14 -2.07 7.32
N ASP A 48 -5.67 -2.58 8.43
CA ASP A 48 -5.08 -3.58 9.31
C ASP A 48 -3.93 -3.02 10.15
N ARG A 49 -3.75 -3.59 11.35
CA ARG A 49 -2.71 -3.27 12.36
C ARG A 49 -2.89 -1.92 13.05
N GLY A 50 -2.88 -0.81 12.32
CA GLY A 50 -2.91 0.52 12.92
C GLY A 50 -4.29 0.92 13.43
N PRO A 51 -4.36 2.08 14.11
CA PRO A 51 -5.52 2.45 14.94
C PRO A 51 -6.72 3.02 14.17
N HIS A 52 -6.53 3.54 12.96
CA HIS A 52 -7.54 4.36 12.25
C HIS A 52 -7.83 3.85 10.84
N SER A 53 -8.06 2.54 10.67
CA SER A 53 -8.29 1.93 9.36
C SER A 53 -9.54 2.51 8.68
N LEU A 54 -10.61 2.78 9.42
CA LEU A 54 -11.85 3.30 8.82
C LEU A 54 -11.71 4.74 8.31
N ASN A 55 -10.89 5.56 8.98
CA ASN A 55 -10.55 6.90 8.51
C ASN A 55 -9.75 6.83 7.20
N VAL A 56 -8.76 5.94 7.11
CA VAL A 56 -7.98 5.75 5.88
C VAL A 56 -8.87 5.25 4.74
N ILE A 57 -9.75 4.26 4.96
CA ILE A 57 -10.72 3.79 3.96
C ILE A 57 -11.54 4.96 3.43
N THR A 58 -12.09 5.79 4.32
CA THR A 58 -12.94 6.92 3.96
C THR A 58 -12.18 7.94 3.12
N LEU A 59 -10.98 8.35 3.57
CA LEU A 59 -10.16 9.30 2.84
C LEU A 59 -9.79 8.80 1.44
N VAL A 60 -9.25 7.57 1.36
CA VAL A 60 -8.80 7.00 0.09
C VAL A 60 -9.98 6.80 -0.87
N TYR A 61 -11.14 6.35 -0.38
CA TYR A 61 -12.36 6.26 -1.19
C TYR A 61 -12.75 7.61 -1.79
N HIS A 62 -12.78 8.68 -0.98
CA HIS A 62 -13.15 9.99 -1.49
C HIS A 62 -12.13 10.50 -2.51
N MET A 63 -10.82 10.36 -2.24
CA MET A 63 -9.79 10.81 -3.15
C MET A 63 -9.77 10.04 -4.48
N VAL A 64 -9.98 8.72 -4.45
CA VAL A 64 -9.88 7.84 -5.63
C VAL A 64 -11.20 7.78 -6.41
N ILE A 65 -12.31 7.47 -5.72
CA ILE A 65 -13.61 7.18 -6.35
C ILE A 65 -14.43 8.45 -6.55
N THR A 66 -14.60 9.25 -5.50
CA THR A 66 -15.51 10.41 -5.55
C THR A 66 -14.91 11.57 -6.34
N HIS A 67 -13.69 11.97 -6.00
CA HIS A 67 -13.04 13.17 -6.55
C HIS A 67 -12.04 12.88 -7.67
N LYS A 68 -11.63 11.62 -7.85
CA LYS A 68 -10.66 11.19 -8.87
C LYS A 68 -9.36 12.01 -8.84
N LYS A 69 -8.90 12.36 -7.63
CA LYS A 69 -7.66 13.11 -7.37
C LYS A 69 -6.50 12.22 -6.92
N ALA A 70 -6.73 10.93 -6.69
CA ALA A 70 -5.71 9.95 -6.32
C ALA A 70 -5.86 8.66 -7.14
N ARG A 71 -4.84 7.79 -7.08
CA ARG A 71 -4.89 6.43 -7.61
C ARG A 71 -4.55 5.42 -6.51
N TYR A 72 -4.98 4.17 -6.69
CA TYR A 72 -4.82 3.11 -5.69
C TYR A 72 -4.69 1.76 -6.38
N VAL A 73 -3.84 0.88 -5.83
CA VAL A 73 -3.77 -0.55 -6.14
C VAL A 73 -3.97 -1.35 -4.85
N PRO A 74 -4.60 -2.55 -4.89
CA PRO A 74 -4.83 -3.32 -3.69
C PRO A 74 -3.59 -4.10 -3.25
N GLY A 75 -3.42 -4.25 -1.94
CA GLY A 75 -2.44 -5.16 -1.35
C GLY A 75 -3.06 -6.44 -0.76
N ASN A 76 -2.25 -7.30 -0.14
CA ASN A 76 -2.74 -8.56 0.42
C ASN A 76 -3.66 -8.37 1.63
N HIS A 77 -3.43 -7.36 2.46
CA HIS A 77 -4.33 -7.04 3.56
C HIS A 77 -5.67 -6.54 3.03
N CYS A 78 -5.64 -5.69 1.99
CA CYS A 78 -6.85 -5.25 1.30
C CYS A 78 -7.67 -6.44 0.76
N ASN A 79 -7.02 -7.42 0.12
CA ASN A 79 -7.69 -8.62 -0.37
C ASN A 79 -8.26 -9.49 0.77
N LYS A 80 -7.61 -9.51 1.93
CA LYS A 80 -8.10 -10.24 3.11
C LYS A 80 -9.36 -9.57 3.69
N LEU A 81 -9.35 -8.25 3.85
CA LEU A 81 -10.51 -7.48 4.29
C LEU A 81 -11.67 -7.54 3.28
N TYR A 82 -11.38 -7.52 1.99
CA TYR A 82 -12.39 -7.69 0.94
C TYR A 82 -13.12 -9.03 1.08
N ARG A 83 -12.38 -10.13 1.23
CA ARG A 83 -12.95 -11.46 1.49
C ARG A 83 -13.76 -11.50 2.78
N TYR A 84 -13.33 -10.81 3.83
CA TYR A 84 -14.11 -10.67 5.07
C TYR A 84 -15.48 -10.02 4.79
N PHE A 85 -15.53 -8.91 4.06
CA PHE A 85 -16.77 -8.21 3.73
C PHE A 85 -17.67 -8.93 2.73
N LEU A 86 -17.14 -9.86 1.95
CA LEU A 86 -17.92 -10.84 1.17
C LEU A 86 -18.60 -11.91 2.04
N GLY A 87 -18.26 -12.01 3.34
CA GLY A 87 -18.79 -13.02 4.25
C GLY A 87 -17.95 -14.29 4.33
N ASN A 88 -16.75 -14.32 3.74
CA ASN A 88 -15.89 -15.49 3.82
C ASN A 88 -15.34 -15.67 5.24
N LYS A 89 -15.18 -16.93 5.66
CA LYS A 89 -14.55 -17.29 6.95
C LYS A 89 -13.03 -17.09 6.89
N VAL A 90 -12.57 -15.84 7.00
CA VAL A 90 -11.14 -15.51 7.09
C VAL A 90 -10.67 -15.47 8.54
N GLN A 91 -9.41 -15.83 8.79
CA GLN A 91 -8.82 -15.74 10.12
C GLN A 91 -8.55 -14.27 10.49
N LEU A 92 -9.03 -13.83 11.65
CA LEU A 92 -8.77 -12.50 12.22
C LEU A 92 -7.39 -12.49 12.89
N ARG A 93 -6.34 -12.39 12.06
CA ARG A 93 -4.93 -12.41 12.46
C ARG A 93 -4.11 -11.50 11.56
N HIS A 94 -2.90 -11.19 12.02
CA HIS A 94 -1.89 -10.39 11.32
C HIS A 94 -2.30 -8.94 11.08
N GLY A 95 -3.27 -8.41 11.83
CA GLY A 95 -3.73 -7.03 11.78
C GLY A 95 -5.19 -6.86 11.43
N LEU A 96 -5.84 -7.83 10.78
CA LEU A 96 -7.26 -7.73 10.42
C LEU A 96 -8.16 -7.58 11.67
N GLU A 97 -7.73 -8.16 12.78
CA GLU A 97 -8.40 -8.05 14.08
C GLU A 97 -8.61 -6.60 14.53
N THR A 98 -7.69 -5.67 14.22
CA THR A 98 -7.82 -4.26 14.61
C THR A 98 -8.88 -3.55 13.78
N THR A 99 -8.84 -3.70 12.45
CA THR A 99 -9.85 -3.12 11.55
C THR A 99 -11.24 -3.68 11.81
N VAL A 100 -11.36 -4.99 12.05
CA VAL A 100 -12.67 -5.60 12.36
C VAL A 100 -13.18 -5.15 13.73
N ALA A 101 -12.29 -4.96 14.72
CA ALA A 101 -12.69 -4.42 16.01
C ALA A 101 -13.17 -2.96 15.89
N GLU A 102 -12.46 -2.12 15.13
CA GLU A 102 -12.86 -0.74 14.81
C GLU A 102 -14.23 -0.73 14.13
N TYR A 103 -14.40 -1.52 13.06
CA TYR A 103 -15.65 -1.67 12.31
C TYR A 103 -16.84 -2.10 13.17
N LYS A 104 -16.64 -3.06 14.07
CA LYS A 104 -17.72 -3.59 14.92
C LYS A 104 -18.20 -2.62 16.00
N ARG A 105 -17.41 -1.60 16.35
CA ARG A 105 -17.82 -0.56 17.33
C ARG A 105 -18.74 0.49 16.72
N CYS A 106 -18.75 0.62 15.40
CA CYS A 106 -19.62 1.54 14.67
C CYS A 106 -21.09 1.11 14.69
N SER A 107 -21.99 2.06 14.41
CA SER A 107 -23.41 1.78 14.18
C SER A 107 -23.60 0.89 12.93
N LYS A 108 -24.81 0.35 12.74
CA LYS A 108 -25.10 -0.48 11.56
C LYS A 108 -25.06 0.32 10.26
N GLU A 109 -25.48 1.57 10.31
CA GLU A 109 -25.46 2.53 9.21
C GLU A 109 -24.01 2.85 8.83
N GLU A 110 -23.16 3.17 9.81
CA GLU A 110 -21.73 3.43 9.61
C GLU A 110 -21.01 2.21 9.04
N GLN A 111 -21.30 1.02 9.58
CA GLN A 111 -20.79 -0.25 9.06
C GLN A 111 -21.16 -0.44 7.57
N ALA A 112 -22.42 -0.20 7.20
CA ALA A 112 -22.87 -0.31 5.82
C ALA A 112 -22.13 0.66 4.88
N ILE A 113 -21.93 1.91 5.32
CA ILE A 113 -21.20 2.94 4.55
C ILE A 113 -19.74 2.54 4.36
N ILE A 114 -19.04 2.18 5.42
CA ILE A 114 -17.62 1.79 5.37
C ILE A 114 -17.42 0.56 4.48
N ARG A 115 -18.28 -0.45 4.64
CA ARG A 115 -18.25 -1.64 3.81
C ARG A 115 -18.45 -1.27 2.35
N GLN A 116 -19.47 -0.48 2.01
CA GLN A 116 -19.73 -0.06 0.64
C GLN A 116 -18.54 0.70 0.04
N ARG A 117 -17.94 1.63 0.79
CA ARG A 117 -16.77 2.40 0.34
C ARG A 117 -15.59 1.49 0.03
N PHE A 118 -15.23 0.61 0.97
CA PHE A 118 -14.10 -0.29 0.78
C PHE A 118 -14.31 -1.29 -0.35
N MET A 119 -15.51 -1.90 -0.43
CA MET A 119 -15.85 -2.82 -1.51
C MET A 119 -15.74 -2.15 -2.88
N THR A 120 -16.33 -0.95 -3.02
CA THR A 120 -16.26 -0.15 -4.26
C THR A 120 -14.80 0.19 -4.61
N LEU A 121 -14.02 0.64 -3.63
CA LEU A 121 -12.61 0.97 -3.83
C LEU A 121 -11.81 -0.25 -4.32
N TYR A 122 -12.01 -1.42 -3.70
CA TYR A 122 -11.29 -2.64 -4.04
C TYR A 122 -11.71 -3.20 -5.41
N GLU A 123 -13.00 -3.26 -5.71
CA GLU A 123 -13.54 -3.82 -6.94
C GLU A 123 -13.20 -2.99 -8.18
N GLN A 124 -13.09 -1.66 -8.03
CA GLN A 124 -12.70 -0.77 -9.13
C GLN A 124 -11.18 -0.59 -9.27
N ALA A 125 -10.38 -1.08 -8.31
CA ALA A 125 -8.94 -0.94 -8.37
C ALA A 125 -8.32 -1.89 -9.40
N PRO A 126 -7.40 -1.41 -10.26
CA PRO A 126 -6.62 -2.31 -11.09
C PRO A 126 -5.64 -3.10 -10.22
N LEU A 127 -5.27 -4.29 -10.67
CA LEU A 127 -4.28 -5.14 -9.98
C LEU A 127 -2.94 -4.40 -9.77
N TYR A 128 -2.50 -3.66 -10.79
CA TYR A 128 -1.36 -2.76 -10.77
C TYR A 128 -1.63 -1.60 -11.73
N LEU A 129 -0.91 -0.49 -11.56
CA LEU A 129 -1.02 0.68 -12.43
C LEU A 129 0.20 0.78 -13.33
N GLN A 130 -0.03 1.10 -14.60
CA GLN A 130 1.01 1.60 -15.50
C GLN A 130 0.78 3.11 -15.68
N ILE A 131 1.84 3.91 -15.49
CA ILE A 131 1.81 5.37 -15.64
C ILE A 131 2.90 5.75 -16.65
N PRO A 132 2.62 5.64 -17.97
CA PRO A 132 3.59 5.92 -19.02
C PRO A 132 4.20 7.33 -18.93
N GLU A 133 3.41 8.32 -18.50
CA GLU A 133 3.84 9.71 -18.36
C GLU A 133 4.89 9.94 -17.27
N CYS A 134 5.09 8.95 -16.40
CA CYS A 134 6.11 8.94 -15.36
C CYS A 134 7.12 7.79 -15.54
N ASN A 135 7.05 7.05 -16.66
CA ASN A 135 7.82 5.83 -16.90
C ASN A 135 7.79 4.85 -15.71
N ALA A 136 6.60 4.63 -15.12
CA ALA A 136 6.47 3.91 -13.85
C ALA A 136 5.35 2.88 -13.84
N ILE A 137 5.52 1.84 -13.02
CA ILE A 137 4.57 0.80 -12.70
C ILE A 137 4.43 0.74 -11.18
N ILE A 138 3.20 0.74 -10.68
CA ILE A 138 2.90 0.66 -9.25
C ILE A 138 2.16 -0.65 -9.00
N ALA A 139 2.75 -1.51 -8.17
CA ALA A 139 2.23 -2.82 -7.82
C ALA A 139 2.59 -3.13 -6.37
N HIS A 140 1.66 -3.61 -5.56
CA HIS A 140 1.85 -3.78 -4.12
C HIS A 140 3.14 -4.57 -3.76
N ALA A 141 3.21 -5.87 -4.06
CA ALA A 141 4.42 -6.66 -3.82
C ALA A 141 5.45 -6.58 -4.98
N GLY A 142 5.23 -5.68 -5.94
CA GLY A 142 5.98 -5.57 -7.19
C GLY A 142 5.46 -6.46 -8.31
N ILE A 143 6.17 -6.47 -9.44
CA ILE A 143 5.79 -7.23 -10.63
C ILE A 143 7.03 -7.52 -11.50
N LYS A 144 7.16 -8.73 -12.04
CA LYS A 144 8.22 -9.04 -13.01
C LYS A 144 7.92 -8.39 -14.36
N GLU A 145 8.95 -8.01 -15.10
CA GLU A 145 8.81 -7.43 -16.44
C GLU A 145 7.95 -8.31 -17.36
N SER A 146 8.22 -9.62 -17.37
CA SER A 146 7.48 -10.60 -18.18
C SER A 146 6.00 -10.77 -17.77
N TYR A 147 5.58 -10.21 -16.64
CA TYR A 147 4.20 -10.23 -16.16
C TYR A 147 3.42 -8.95 -16.50
N VAL A 148 4.09 -7.89 -16.93
CA VAL A 148 3.43 -6.65 -17.34
C VAL A 148 2.51 -6.92 -18.53
N GLY A 149 1.30 -6.36 -18.50
CA GLY A 149 0.22 -6.62 -19.45
C GLY A 149 -0.62 -7.87 -19.17
N ARG A 150 -0.30 -8.67 -18.13
CA ARG A 150 -1.01 -9.91 -17.79
C ARG A 150 -1.79 -9.75 -16.47
N ALA A 151 -2.86 -10.54 -16.30
CA ALA A 151 -3.72 -10.52 -15.11
C ALA A 151 -4.24 -11.92 -14.69
N ASN A 152 -3.54 -12.99 -15.07
CA ASN A 152 -3.92 -14.34 -14.67
C ASN A 152 -3.60 -14.60 -13.17
N LYS A 153 -4.14 -15.71 -12.62
CA LYS A 153 -3.98 -16.06 -11.19
C LYS A 153 -2.53 -16.03 -10.69
N LYS A 154 -1.56 -16.43 -11.52
CA LYS A 154 -0.14 -16.41 -11.17
C LYS A 154 0.37 -14.97 -10.97
N VAL A 155 -0.01 -14.07 -11.87
CA VAL A 155 0.34 -12.65 -11.80
C VAL A 155 -0.38 -11.97 -10.64
N THR A 156 -1.67 -12.25 -10.44
CA THR A 156 -2.43 -11.74 -9.28
C THR A 156 -1.77 -12.16 -7.97
N SER A 157 -1.39 -13.44 -7.85
CA SER A 157 -0.71 -13.93 -6.66
C SER A 157 0.65 -13.24 -6.46
N PHE A 158 1.41 -13.02 -7.54
CA PHE A 158 2.68 -12.32 -7.45
C PHE A 158 2.52 -10.88 -6.98
N VAL A 159 1.60 -10.13 -7.59
CA VAL A 159 1.40 -8.71 -7.27
C VAL A 159 0.87 -8.51 -5.85
N LEU A 160 0.07 -9.43 -5.33
CA LEU A 160 -0.46 -9.33 -3.97
C LEU A 160 0.50 -9.89 -2.90
N TYR A 161 1.25 -10.96 -3.19
CA TYR A 161 1.98 -11.72 -2.17
C TYR A 161 3.49 -11.85 -2.42
N GLY A 162 4.00 -11.37 -3.55
CA GLY A 162 5.41 -11.42 -3.94
C GLY A 162 5.83 -12.74 -4.59
N ASP A 163 7.14 -12.91 -4.77
CA ASP A 163 7.76 -14.09 -5.41
C ASP A 163 7.97 -15.24 -4.42
N THR A 164 6.89 -15.89 -4.00
CA THR A 164 6.96 -16.98 -3.02
C THR A 164 7.64 -18.24 -3.59
N THR A 165 8.44 -18.93 -2.78
CA THR A 165 9.07 -20.22 -3.17
C THR A 165 8.12 -21.40 -2.99
N GLY A 166 7.10 -21.25 -2.14
CA GLY A 166 6.22 -22.34 -1.66
C GLY A 166 6.62 -22.85 -0.28
N GLU A 167 7.80 -22.47 0.21
CA GLU A 167 8.28 -22.80 1.55
C GLU A 167 7.86 -21.73 2.57
N PHE A 168 7.92 -22.09 3.86
CA PHE A 168 7.56 -21.21 4.96
C PHE A 168 8.66 -21.21 6.02
N HIS A 169 8.93 -20.03 6.60
CA HIS A 169 9.73 -19.90 7.81
C HIS A 169 9.02 -20.55 9.01
N ALA A 170 9.77 -20.79 10.10
CA ALA A 170 9.23 -21.39 11.33
C ALA A 170 8.07 -20.57 11.96
N ASP A 171 8.00 -19.27 11.67
CA ASP A 171 6.93 -18.38 12.11
C ASP A 171 5.71 -18.34 11.17
N GLY A 172 5.71 -19.17 10.12
CA GLY A 172 4.63 -19.30 9.14
C GLY A 172 4.64 -18.26 8.02
N ARG A 173 5.63 -17.36 7.94
CA ARG A 173 5.77 -16.45 6.79
C ARG A 173 6.30 -17.20 5.56
N PRO A 174 5.80 -16.93 4.35
CA PRO A 174 6.33 -17.57 3.15
C PRO A 174 7.73 -17.06 2.83
N VAL A 175 8.61 -17.98 2.45
CA VAL A 175 9.94 -17.67 1.92
C VAL A 175 9.77 -17.05 0.53
N ARG A 176 10.49 -15.97 0.26
CA ARG A 176 10.38 -15.20 -0.98
C ARG A 176 11.74 -15.04 -1.64
N ARG A 177 11.74 -15.07 -2.98
CA ARG A 177 12.89 -14.70 -3.80
C ARG A 177 12.99 -13.18 -3.93
N ASP A 178 14.20 -12.70 -4.14
CA ASP A 178 14.46 -11.29 -4.42
C ASP A 178 14.31 -11.00 -5.92
N TRP A 179 13.08 -10.98 -6.41
CA TRP A 179 12.79 -10.75 -7.83
C TRP A 179 13.36 -9.42 -8.36
N ALA A 180 13.49 -8.42 -7.49
CA ALA A 180 14.00 -7.09 -7.82
C ALA A 180 15.46 -7.13 -8.29
N ALA A 181 16.27 -8.05 -7.74
CA ALA A 181 17.66 -8.25 -8.15
C ALA A 181 17.79 -8.67 -9.63
N TYR A 182 16.76 -9.28 -10.19
CA TYR A 182 16.74 -9.77 -11.58
C TYR A 182 15.97 -8.85 -12.54
N TYR A 183 15.49 -7.70 -12.06
CA TYR A 183 14.77 -6.74 -12.90
C TYR A 183 15.76 -5.93 -13.77
N GLN A 184 15.60 -5.99 -15.09
CA GLN A 184 16.46 -5.32 -16.07
C GLN A 184 15.74 -4.26 -16.91
N GLY A 185 14.44 -4.03 -16.65
CA GLY A 185 13.66 -3.04 -17.38
C GLY A 185 14.04 -1.60 -17.02
N ASP A 186 13.59 -0.66 -17.84
CA ASP A 186 13.89 0.77 -17.74
C ASP A 186 12.81 1.58 -16.97
N LYS A 187 11.63 0.98 -16.75
CA LYS A 187 10.52 1.56 -16.00
C LYS A 187 10.74 1.43 -14.51
N TRP A 188 10.42 2.48 -13.76
CA TRP A 188 10.35 2.36 -12.29
C TRP A 188 9.27 1.37 -11.87
N ILE A 189 9.61 0.35 -11.10
CA ILE A 189 8.63 -0.45 -10.35
C ILE A 189 8.64 0.02 -8.90
N ILE A 190 7.57 0.67 -8.48
CA ILE A 190 7.41 1.23 -7.14
C ILE A 190 6.41 0.36 -6.37
N TYR A 191 6.81 -0.11 -5.20
CA TYR A 191 6.08 -1.15 -4.49
C TYR A 191 6.23 -1.01 -2.97
N GLY A 192 5.37 -1.70 -2.21
CA GLY A 192 5.38 -1.76 -0.75
C GLY A 192 4.64 -3.02 -0.28
N HIS A 193 5.26 -3.82 0.60
CA HIS A 193 4.72 -5.12 1.03
C HIS A 193 5.61 -5.78 2.11
N THR A 194 6.93 -5.71 1.90
CA THR A 194 7.92 -6.26 2.83
C THR A 194 8.59 -5.09 3.54
N PRO A 195 8.36 -4.91 4.85
CA PRO A 195 8.87 -3.75 5.56
C PRO A 195 10.40 -3.69 5.53
N VAL A 196 10.95 -2.52 5.21
CA VAL A 196 12.40 -2.23 5.22
C VAL A 196 12.69 -1.00 6.09
N LEU A 197 13.88 -0.92 6.69
CA LEU A 197 14.21 0.23 7.56
C LEU A 197 14.36 1.54 6.77
N GLN A 198 14.81 1.44 5.52
CA GLN A 198 14.95 2.56 4.59
C GLN A 198 14.47 2.11 3.21
N PRO A 199 13.99 3.04 2.35
CA PRO A 199 13.58 2.69 1.00
C PRO A 199 14.67 1.93 0.27
N ARG A 200 14.30 0.76 -0.28
CA ARG A 200 15.26 -0.13 -0.93
C ARG A 200 15.23 0.11 -2.43
N PHE A 201 16.23 0.81 -2.92
CA PHE A 201 16.49 0.94 -4.36
C PHE A 201 17.33 -0.24 -4.84
N LEU A 202 16.87 -0.91 -5.89
CA LEU A 202 17.63 -1.97 -6.57
C LEU A 202 17.21 -2.01 -8.03
N ASN A 203 18.17 -1.86 -8.94
CA ASN A 203 17.90 -1.63 -10.36
C ASN A 203 16.88 -0.48 -10.54
N LYS A 204 15.93 -0.59 -11.48
CA LYS A 204 14.78 0.32 -11.61
C LYS A 204 13.59 -0.09 -10.74
N THR A 205 13.84 -0.54 -9.52
CA THR A 205 12.79 -0.86 -8.54
C THR A 205 13.02 -0.12 -7.23
N VAL A 206 11.94 0.24 -6.54
CA VAL A 206 12.02 0.82 -5.19
C VAL A 206 10.92 0.27 -4.28
N ASN A 207 11.33 -0.35 -3.18
CA ASN A 207 10.44 -0.69 -2.08
C ASN A 207 10.32 0.51 -1.13
N ILE A 208 9.11 1.02 -0.94
CA ILE A 208 8.81 2.16 -0.07
C ILE A 208 7.97 1.78 1.16
N ASP A 209 7.72 0.50 1.39
CA ASP A 209 7.17 0.04 2.67
C ASP A 209 8.26 0.13 3.75
N THR A 210 8.28 1.27 4.42
CA THR A 210 9.19 1.54 5.51
C THR A 210 8.62 1.19 6.88
N GLY A 211 7.56 0.36 6.93
CA GLY A 211 7.02 -0.17 8.18
C GLY A 211 6.45 0.89 9.12
N CYS A 212 5.64 1.82 8.61
CA CYS A 212 5.01 2.88 9.43
C CYS A 212 4.31 2.29 10.65
N VAL A 213 3.47 1.28 10.46
CA VAL A 213 2.73 0.66 11.57
C VAL A 213 3.60 -0.12 12.56
N PHE A 214 4.86 -0.36 12.20
CA PHE A 214 5.88 -1.00 13.04
C PHE A 214 6.85 0.02 13.64
N GLY A 215 6.43 1.29 13.72
CA GLY A 215 7.11 2.34 14.48
C GLY A 215 8.33 2.95 13.81
N ASN A 216 8.51 2.78 12.50
CA ASN A 216 9.59 3.44 11.76
C ASN A 216 9.08 4.72 11.07
N GLN A 217 8.68 4.67 9.79
CA GLN A 217 8.22 5.85 9.07
C GLN A 217 7.21 5.51 7.97
N LEU A 218 6.33 6.47 7.62
CA LEU A 218 5.54 6.42 6.39
C LEU A 218 6.29 7.16 5.29
N THR A 219 6.50 6.51 4.15
CA THR A 219 7.32 7.03 3.06
C THR A 219 6.53 7.22 1.77
N ALA A 220 6.84 8.30 1.06
CA ALA A 220 6.47 8.51 -0.33
C ALA A 220 7.70 8.63 -1.23
N PHE A 221 7.56 8.16 -2.48
CA PHE A 221 8.50 8.39 -3.57
C PHE A 221 7.86 9.26 -4.65
N SER A 222 8.48 10.41 -4.91
CA SER A 222 7.98 11.44 -5.80
C SER A 222 8.62 11.34 -7.17
N LEU A 223 7.81 11.29 -8.23
CA LEU A 223 8.26 11.36 -9.62
C LEU A 223 7.74 12.64 -10.30
N PRO A 224 8.54 13.26 -11.20
CA PRO A 224 9.80 12.77 -11.76
C PRO A 224 11.05 13.08 -10.91
N GLU A 225 10.89 13.66 -9.72
CA GLU A 225 12.02 14.13 -8.92
C GLU A 225 12.90 13.01 -8.33
N GLU A 226 12.45 11.75 -8.40
CA GLU A 226 13.06 10.58 -7.76
C GLU A 226 13.39 10.84 -6.27
N LYS A 227 12.49 11.56 -5.58
CA LYS A 227 12.72 12.05 -4.22
C LYS A 227 11.94 11.25 -3.19
N ILE A 228 12.61 10.88 -2.11
CA ILE A 228 11.98 10.30 -0.92
C ILE A 228 11.51 11.41 0.02
N THR A 229 10.27 11.31 0.48
CA THR A 229 9.73 12.10 1.59
C THR A 229 9.14 11.16 2.61
N ALA A 230 9.54 11.29 3.88
CA ALA A 230 9.05 10.42 4.95
C ALA A 230 8.67 11.20 6.20
N VAL A 231 7.77 10.63 7.00
CA VAL A 231 7.39 11.12 8.33
C VAL A 231 7.51 9.99 9.35
N SER A 232 8.04 10.30 10.52
CA SER A 232 8.23 9.32 11.59
C SER A 232 6.88 8.81 12.10
N SER A 233 6.84 7.51 12.41
CA SER A 233 5.69 6.86 12.99
C SER A 233 5.51 7.23 14.46
N LYS A 234 4.26 7.30 14.91
CA LYS A 234 3.91 7.38 16.33
C LYS A 234 3.70 6.00 16.97
N GLN A 235 3.76 4.93 16.17
CA GLN A 235 3.57 3.56 16.65
C GLN A 235 4.84 3.05 17.35
N PRO A 236 4.74 2.07 18.27
CA PRO A 236 5.90 1.42 18.87
C PRO A 236 6.78 0.72 17.82
N PHE A 237 8.10 0.85 17.96
CA PHE A 237 9.05 0.21 17.05
C PHE A 237 9.11 -1.31 17.27
N VAL A 238 8.99 -2.09 16.19
CA VAL A 238 9.03 -3.56 16.22
C VAL A 238 10.09 -4.09 15.26
N LYS A 239 11.31 -4.30 15.78
CA LYS A 239 12.50 -4.62 14.98
C LYS A 239 12.35 -5.90 14.13
N GLU A 240 11.65 -6.90 14.64
CA GLU A 240 11.52 -8.23 14.02
C GLU A 240 10.65 -8.23 12.76
N LYS A 241 9.97 -7.12 12.47
CA LYS A 241 9.10 -6.96 11.28
C LYS A 241 9.85 -6.51 10.04
N PHE A 242 11.08 -6.05 10.18
CA PHE A 242 11.87 -5.52 9.08
C PHE A 242 12.71 -6.63 8.43
N ALA A 243 12.67 -6.70 7.10
CA ALA A 243 13.52 -7.59 6.34
C ALA A 243 14.95 -7.07 6.28
N THR A 244 15.90 -8.00 6.29
CA THR A 244 17.29 -7.76 5.94
C THR A 244 17.54 -8.42 4.59
N TYR A 245 18.27 -7.73 3.72
CA TYR A 245 18.71 -8.24 2.43
C TYR A 245 20.24 -8.36 2.49
N GLU A 246 20.79 -9.41 1.89
CA GLU A 246 22.24 -9.49 1.69
C GLU A 246 22.69 -8.36 0.76
N ALA A 247 23.89 -7.84 0.98
CA ALA A 247 24.50 -6.86 0.08
C ALA A 247 24.87 -7.59 -1.23
N HIS A 248 24.28 -7.15 -2.34
CA HIS A 248 24.60 -7.62 -3.69
C HIS A 248 25.74 -6.80 -4.29
#